data_AF-A0A950UJ78-F1
#
_entry.id   AF-A0A950UJ78-F1
#
_cell.length_a   1.000
_cell.length_b   1.000
_cell.length_c   1.000
_cell.angle_alpha   90.00
_cell.angle_beta   90.00
_cell.angle_gamma   90.00
#
_symmetry.space_group_name_H-M   'P 1'
#
loop_
_entity.id
_entity.type
_entity.pdbx_description
1 polymer ?
#
loop_
_entity_poly.entity_id
_entity_poly.type
_entity_poly.pdbx_seq_one_letter_code
_entity_poly.pdbx_strand_id
1 'polypeptide(L)'
;MTIKVSTEGTRELRGRAENLTAAQAGRWKPSRADRAILRALASRPLTAVRHQRPAEDAEDWDVNPVRLPDQVISGDAIREVLSCTGVRQVNGMDPAVALLLIDAAALQEFPSVAFAPNGTSALVTVTGFVHTAAALPPIWRGCSRLRRLCGPRSRR
;
A
#
# COMPACT_ATOMS: atom_id res chain seq x y z
N MET A 1 -1.91 -30.52 9.32
CA MET A 1 -1.19 -29.52 10.13
C MET A 1 -1.96 -28.21 10.00
N THR A 2 -2.84 -27.91 10.96
CA THR A 2 -3.68 -26.70 10.91
C THR A 2 -2.79 -25.53 11.30
N ILE A 3 -2.44 -24.66 10.35
CA ILE A 3 -1.72 -23.43 10.64
C ILE A 3 -2.67 -22.60 11.50
N LYS A 4 -2.47 -22.62 12.82
CA LYS A 4 -3.09 -21.66 13.75
C LYS A 4 -2.47 -20.32 13.40
N VAL A 5 -3.02 -19.64 12.41
CA VAL A 5 -2.61 -18.28 12.14
C VAL A 5 -3.02 -17.46 13.34
N SER A 6 -2.03 -16.96 14.07
CA SER A 6 -2.28 -16.33 15.35
C SER A 6 -3.04 -15.05 15.08
N THR A 7 -4.17 -14.89 15.78
CA THR A 7 -4.89 -13.63 15.91
C THR A 7 -3.93 -12.47 16.25
N GLU A 8 -2.84 -12.77 16.95
CA GLU A 8 -1.74 -11.86 17.25
C GLU A 8 -1.09 -11.25 16.01
N GLY A 9 -0.79 -12.02 14.96
CA GLY A 9 -0.18 -11.47 13.74
C GLY A 9 -1.08 -10.47 13.01
N THR A 10 -2.39 -10.76 12.95
CA THR A 10 -3.35 -9.80 12.37
C THR A 10 -3.53 -8.54 13.22
N ARG A 11 -3.45 -8.69 14.55
CA ARG A 11 -3.53 -7.58 15.49
C ARG A 11 -2.29 -6.69 15.41
N GLU A 12 -1.12 -7.29 15.30
CA GLU A 12 0.16 -6.59 15.15
C GLU A 12 0.20 -5.80 13.84
N LEU A 13 -0.22 -6.40 12.71
CA LEU A 13 -0.31 -5.70 11.43
C LEU A 13 -1.23 -4.47 11.52
N ARG A 14 -2.42 -4.64 12.12
CA ARG A 14 -3.36 -3.54 12.34
C ARG A 14 -2.74 -2.46 13.23
N GLY A 15 -2.14 -2.83 14.36
CA GLY A 15 -1.52 -1.91 15.30
C GLY A 15 -0.38 -1.10 14.64
N ARG A 16 0.43 -1.71 13.78
CA ARG A 16 1.46 -1.00 13.00
C ARG A 16 0.86 0.03 12.05
N ALA A 17 -0.23 -0.31 11.36
CA ALA A 17 -0.92 0.64 10.48
C ALA A 17 -1.54 1.83 11.25
N GLU A 18 -2.18 1.57 12.39
CA GLU A 18 -2.74 2.61 13.27
C GLU A 18 -1.63 3.52 13.81
N ASN A 19 -0.51 2.95 14.26
CA ASN A 19 0.64 3.68 14.76
C ASN A 19 1.27 4.58 13.68
N LEU A 20 1.41 4.08 12.45
CA LEU A 20 1.92 4.88 11.32
C LEU A 20 0.96 6.01 10.95
N THR A 21 -0.35 5.75 10.98
CA THR A 21 -1.38 6.78 10.76
C THR A 21 -1.33 7.86 11.85
N ALA A 22 -1.19 7.48 13.12
CA ALA A 22 -1.02 8.42 14.22
C ALA A 22 0.30 9.19 14.12
N ALA A 23 1.40 8.51 13.73
CA ALA A 23 2.69 9.14 13.51
C ALA A 23 2.63 10.18 12.38
N GLN A 24 1.84 9.92 11.32
CA GLN A 24 1.57 10.87 10.23
C GLN A 24 0.91 12.16 10.74
N ALA A 25 -0.02 12.06 11.69
CA ALA A 25 -0.69 13.22 12.26
C ALA A 25 0.24 14.14 13.07
N GLY A 26 1.39 13.64 13.54
CA GLY A 26 2.27 14.37 14.45
C GLY A 26 3.68 14.69 13.95
N ARG A 27 4.38 13.73 13.31
CA ARG A 27 5.84 13.85 13.07
C ARG A 27 6.38 13.11 11.85
N TRP A 28 5.71 12.06 11.38
CA TRP A 28 6.20 11.27 10.25
C TRP A 28 6.06 12.05 8.95
N LYS A 29 7.17 12.18 8.21
CA LYS A 29 7.23 12.86 6.93
C LYS A 29 7.65 11.84 5.87
N PRO A 30 6.74 11.41 4.98
CA PRO A 30 7.10 10.45 3.96
C PRO A 30 8.14 11.05 3.01
N SER A 31 9.18 10.26 2.74
CA SER A 31 10.22 10.57 1.77
C SER A 31 9.62 10.73 0.36
N ARG A 32 10.47 11.12 -0.59
CA ARG A 32 10.07 11.14 -2.00
C ARG A 32 9.74 9.74 -2.51
N ALA A 33 10.45 8.72 -2.03
CA ALA A 33 10.23 7.33 -2.40
C ALA A 33 8.89 6.81 -1.83
N ASP A 34 8.65 7.03 -0.52
CA ASP A 34 7.38 6.68 0.14
C ASP A 34 6.20 7.26 -0.65
N ARG A 35 6.25 8.56 -0.98
CA ARG A 35 5.17 9.22 -1.71
C ARG A 35 4.96 8.66 -3.11
N ALA A 36 6.03 8.32 -3.83
CA ALA A 36 5.92 7.77 -5.17
C ALA A 36 5.22 6.39 -5.12
N ILE A 37 5.66 5.52 -4.21
CA ILE A 37 5.11 4.17 -4.03
C ILE A 37 3.66 4.23 -3.52
N LEU A 38 3.39 5.01 -2.47
CA LEU A 38 2.06 5.11 -1.87
C LEU A 38 1.03 5.72 -2.83
N ARG A 39 1.42 6.69 -3.68
CA ARG A 39 0.53 7.21 -4.73
C ARG A 39 0.30 6.21 -5.87
N ALA A 40 1.33 5.48 -6.27
CA ALA A 40 1.18 4.41 -7.25
C ALA A 40 0.18 3.36 -6.74
N LEU A 41 0.26 2.98 -5.45
CA LEU A 41 -0.69 2.06 -4.83
C LEU A 41 -2.10 2.67 -4.72
N ALA A 42 -2.23 3.91 -4.25
CA ALA A 42 -3.53 4.58 -4.08
C ALA A 42 -4.26 4.89 -5.41
N SER A 43 -3.53 4.94 -6.52
CA SER A 43 -4.10 5.14 -7.87
C SER A 43 -4.50 3.85 -8.57
N ARG A 44 -4.16 2.68 -7.98
CA ARG A 44 -4.60 1.40 -8.52
C ARG A 44 -6.03 1.09 -8.11
N PRO A 45 -6.80 0.44 -8.98
CA PRO A 45 -8.12 -0.04 -8.60
C PRO A 45 -7.98 -0.97 -7.40
N LEU A 46 -8.84 -0.77 -6.40
CA LEU A 46 -8.94 -1.58 -5.18
C LEU A 46 -9.33 -3.04 -5.48
N THR A 47 -9.61 -3.35 -6.75
CA THR A 47 -9.92 -4.66 -7.27
C THR A 47 -9.28 -4.85 -8.65
N ALA A 48 -8.30 -5.75 -8.73
CA ALA A 48 -8.12 -6.65 -9.88
C ALA A 48 -7.01 -7.66 -9.58
N VAL A 49 -7.31 -8.68 -8.77
CA VAL A 49 -6.61 -9.96 -8.95
C VAL A 49 -7.28 -10.64 -10.14
N ARG A 50 -6.71 -10.48 -11.34
CA ARG A 50 -6.95 -11.44 -12.42
C ARG A 50 -6.01 -12.61 -12.15
N HIS A 51 -6.50 -13.62 -11.44
CA HIS A 51 -5.95 -14.96 -11.62
C HIS A 51 -6.36 -15.43 -13.02
N GLN A 52 -5.58 -15.07 -14.05
CA GLN A 52 -5.61 -15.83 -15.28
C GLN A 52 -4.85 -17.13 -15.01
N ARG A 53 -5.59 -18.15 -14.57
CA ARG A 53 -5.15 -19.54 -14.73
C ARG A 53 -5.02 -19.77 -16.25
N PRO A 54 -3.92 -20.35 -16.77
CA PRO A 54 -3.94 -20.87 -18.12
C PRO A 54 -5.12 -21.85 -18.23
N ALA A 55 -5.97 -21.65 -19.22
CA ALA A 55 -7.14 -22.47 -19.46
C ALA A 55 -6.71 -23.79 -20.08
N GLU A 56 -6.13 -24.65 -19.27
CA GLU A 56 -5.81 -26.03 -19.59
C GLU A 56 -6.15 -26.80 -18.31
N ASP A 57 -7.24 -27.56 -18.38
CA ASP A 57 -7.79 -28.42 -17.33
C ASP A 57 -8.64 -27.72 -16.25
N ALA A 58 -9.73 -27.08 -16.71
CA ALA A 58 -10.84 -26.69 -15.83
C ALA A 58 -11.69 -27.91 -15.46
N GLU A 59 -11.25 -28.65 -14.42
CA GLU A 59 -12.19 -29.41 -13.62
C GLU A 59 -13.06 -28.45 -12.81
N ASP A 60 -14.36 -28.75 -12.84
CA ASP A 60 -15.51 -27.97 -12.39
C ASP A 60 -15.56 -27.82 -10.86
N TRP A 61 -14.59 -27.10 -10.29
CA TRP A 61 -14.77 -26.51 -8.99
C TRP A 61 -15.42 -25.14 -9.13
N ASP A 62 -16.59 -24.97 -8.53
CA ASP A 62 -17.15 -23.67 -8.17
C ASP A 62 -16.26 -23.01 -7.10
N VAL A 63 -15.06 -22.56 -7.45
CA VAL A 63 -14.34 -21.61 -6.59
C VAL A 63 -14.92 -20.26 -6.93
N ASN A 64 -16.00 -19.95 -6.21
CA ASN A 64 -16.44 -18.58 -6.04
C ASN A 64 -15.20 -17.76 -5.67
N PRO A 65 -14.72 -16.83 -6.51
CA PRO A 65 -13.53 -16.05 -6.19
C PRO A 65 -13.90 -15.24 -4.96
N VAL A 66 -13.46 -15.68 -3.78
CA VAL A 66 -13.72 -14.97 -2.53
C VAL A 66 -13.00 -13.64 -2.69
N ARG A 67 -13.77 -12.58 -2.92
CA ARG A 67 -13.23 -11.24 -3.16
C ARG A 67 -12.99 -10.59 -1.81
N LEU A 68 -11.80 -10.03 -1.62
CA LEU A 68 -11.56 -9.07 -0.54
C LEU A 68 -12.55 -7.91 -0.72
N PRO A 69 -12.91 -7.19 0.37
CA PRO A 69 -13.75 -6.02 0.24
C PRO A 69 -13.17 -5.09 -0.85
N ASP A 70 -14.02 -4.44 -1.63
CA ASP A 70 -13.64 -3.50 -2.71
C ASP A 70 -12.81 -2.29 -2.23
N GLN A 71 -12.37 -2.31 -0.97
CA GLN A 71 -11.67 -1.29 -0.22
C GLN A 71 -10.24 -1.72 0.17
N VAL A 72 -9.76 -2.89 -0.27
CA VAL A 72 -8.44 -3.42 0.08
C VAL A 72 -7.51 -3.41 -1.13
N ILE A 73 -6.32 -2.80 -0.99
CA ILE A 73 -5.28 -2.90 -2.03
C ILE A 73 -4.80 -4.35 -2.15
N SER A 74 -4.84 -4.91 -3.35
CA SER A 74 -4.44 -6.30 -3.58
C SER A 74 -2.95 -6.52 -3.32
N GLY A 75 -2.61 -7.68 -2.77
CA GLY A 75 -1.23 -8.09 -2.55
C GLY A 75 -0.41 -8.09 -3.84
N ASP A 76 -1.02 -8.45 -4.96
CA ASP A 76 -0.37 -8.40 -6.28
C ASP A 76 -0.07 -6.98 -6.73
N ALA A 77 -0.97 -6.02 -6.46
CA ALA A 77 -0.70 -4.61 -6.73
C ALA A 77 0.47 -4.10 -5.88
N ILE A 78 0.58 -4.54 -4.62
CA ILE A 78 1.72 -4.23 -3.75
C ILE A 78 3.02 -4.78 -4.35
N ARG A 79 3.05 -6.09 -4.66
CA ARG A 79 4.24 -6.75 -5.23
C ARG A 79 4.67 -6.12 -6.55
N GLU A 80 3.73 -5.85 -7.45
CA GLU A 80 4.02 -5.26 -8.75
C GLU A 80 4.57 -3.84 -8.61
N VAL A 81 3.97 -2.99 -7.77
CA VAL A 81 4.48 -1.63 -7.56
C VAL A 81 5.88 -1.65 -6.94
N LEU A 82 6.13 -2.49 -5.94
CA LEU A 82 7.46 -2.64 -5.33
C LEU A 82 8.49 -3.15 -6.34
N SER A 83 8.10 -4.07 -7.22
CA SER A 83 8.97 -4.59 -8.28
C SER A 83 9.29 -3.52 -9.34
N CYS A 84 8.28 -2.78 -9.79
CA CYS A 84 8.40 -1.76 -10.84
C CYS A 84 9.14 -0.49 -10.37
N THR A 85 9.06 -0.13 -9.09
CA THR A 85 9.80 1.01 -8.53
C THR A 85 11.30 0.71 -8.34
N GLY A 86 11.64 -0.59 -8.21
CA GLY A 86 13.01 -1.06 -8.18
C GLY A 86 13.69 -0.88 -6.82
N VAL A 87 14.73 -1.69 -6.59
CA VAL A 87 15.40 -1.89 -5.29
C VAL A 87 15.88 -0.57 -4.66
N ARG A 88 16.37 0.39 -5.45
CA ARG A 88 16.84 1.68 -4.92
C ARG A 88 15.73 2.52 -4.29
N GLN A 89 14.53 2.47 -4.84
CA GLN A 89 13.40 3.25 -4.32
C GLN A 89 12.79 2.56 -3.10
N VAL A 90 12.70 1.23 -3.13
CA VAL A 90 12.27 0.43 -1.97
C VAL A 90 13.25 0.60 -0.79
N ASN A 91 14.56 0.60 -1.04
CA ASN A 91 15.58 0.87 0.00
C ASN A 91 15.57 2.31 0.52
N GLY A 92 15.01 3.25 -0.25
CA GLY A 92 14.81 4.63 0.15
C GLY A 92 13.47 4.88 0.87
N MET A 93 12.63 3.84 0.99
CA MET A 93 11.35 3.87 1.68
C MET A 93 11.57 3.75 3.19
N ASP A 94 10.65 4.28 3.99
CA ASP A 94 10.66 4.05 5.43
C ASP A 94 10.55 2.53 5.69
N PRO A 95 11.49 1.92 6.45
CA PRO A 95 11.47 0.48 6.71
C PRO A 95 10.16 -0.01 7.33
N ALA A 96 9.51 0.81 8.16
CA ALA A 96 8.23 0.47 8.77
C ALA A 96 7.11 0.40 7.73
N VAL A 97 7.12 1.28 6.73
CA VAL A 97 6.18 1.24 5.60
C VAL A 97 6.45 0.05 4.70
N ALA A 98 7.73 -0.25 4.43
CA ALA A 98 8.10 -1.40 3.61
C ALA A 98 7.61 -2.71 4.21
N LEU A 99 7.88 -2.92 5.49
CA LEU A 99 7.44 -4.10 6.21
C LEU A 99 5.91 -4.18 6.29
N LEU A 100 5.23 -3.05 6.54
CA LEU A 100 3.76 -3.02 6.56
C LEU A 100 3.16 -3.51 5.24
N LEU A 101 3.69 -3.03 4.11
CA LEU A 101 3.19 -3.41 2.78
C LEU A 101 3.52 -4.87 2.44
N ILE A 102 4.73 -5.34 2.76
CA ILE A 102 5.14 -6.73 2.53
C ILE A 102 4.27 -7.68 3.35
N ASP A 103 4.05 -7.39 4.64
CA ASP A 103 3.24 -8.24 5.52
C ASP A 103 1.76 -8.22 5.12
N ALA A 104 1.24 -7.08 4.64
CA ALA A 104 -0.10 -7.01 4.08
C ALA A 104 -0.26 -7.85 2.80
N ALA A 105 0.76 -7.89 1.94
CA ALA A 105 0.76 -8.74 0.75
C ALA A 105 0.87 -10.23 1.12
N ALA A 106 1.73 -10.58 2.09
CA ALA A 106 1.90 -11.94 2.59
C ALA A 106 0.63 -12.46 3.26
N LEU A 107 -0.07 -11.63 4.05
CA LEU A 107 -1.35 -12.00 4.67
C LEU A 107 -2.40 -12.43 3.63
N GLN A 108 -2.39 -11.80 2.45
CA GLN A 108 -3.32 -12.11 1.36
C GLN A 108 -2.98 -13.42 0.62
N GLU A 109 -1.79 -14.00 0.81
CA GLU A 109 -1.45 -15.35 0.31
C GLU A 109 -2.19 -16.46 1.06
N PHE A 110 -2.76 -16.13 2.23
CA PHE A 110 -3.53 -17.06 3.06
C PHE A 110 -5.00 -16.62 3.15
N PRO A 111 -5.86 -17.02 2.18
CA PRO A 111 -7.29 -16.66 2.15
C PRO A 111 -8.02 -16.85 3.48
N SER A 112 -7.79 -17.96 4.17
CA SER A 112 -8.43 -18.29 5.44
C SER A 112 -8.19 -17.24 6.54
N VAL A 113 -7.10 -16.47 6.44
CA VAL A 113 -6.73 -15.42 7.39
C VAL A 113 -7.18 -14.07 6.89
N ALA A 114 -6.96 -13.78 5.60
CA ALA A 114 -7.32 -12.51 4.99
C ALA A 114 -8.83 -12.24 5.09
N PHE A 115 -9.65 -13.28 4.93
CA PHE A 115 -11.12 -13.23 5.04
C PHE A 115 -11.64 -13.36 6.48
N ALA A 116 -10.78 -13.67 7.45
CA ALA A 116 -11.19 -13.61 8.85
C ALA A 116 -11.48 -12.14 9.23
N PRO A 117 -12.44 -11.85 10.13
CA PRO A 117 -12.80 -10.48 10.51
C PRO A 117 -11.59 -9.61 10.91
N ASN A 118 -10.64 -10.20 11.65
CA ASN A 118 -9.43 -9.51 12.08
C ASN A 118 -8.46 -9.26 10.93
N GLY A 119 -8.30 -10.20 10.00
CA GLY A 119 -7.45 -10.04 8.82
C GLY A 119 -8.01 -8.99 7.87
N THR A 120 -9.32 -9.02 7.62
CA THR A 120 -10.02 -8.02 6.81
C THR A 120 -9.90 -6.63 7.43
N SER A 121 -10.13 -6.51 8.75
CA SER A 121 -9.95 -5.25 9.47
C SER A 121 -8.52 -4.72 9.34
N ALA A 122 -7.50 -5.57 9.49
CA ALA A 122 -6.11 -5.15 9.36
C ALA A 122 -5.79 -4.63 7.95
N LEU A 123 -6.25 -5.33 6.90
CA LEU A 123 -6.03 -4.95 5.51
C LEU A 123 -6.75 -3.65 5.13
N VAL A 124 -7.96 -3.43 5.65
CA VAL A 124 -8.68 -2.16 5.48
C VAL A 124 -7.93 -1.02 6.17
N THR A 125 -7.39 -1.24 7.37
CA THR A 125 -6.58 -0.23 8.07
C THR A 125 -5.31 0.12 7.29
N VAL A 126 -4.59 -0.88 6.75
CA VAL A 126 -3.41 -0.64 5.89
C VAL A 126 -3.80 0.16 4.65
N THR A 127 -4.92 -0.18 4.02
CA THR A 127 -5.40 0.54 2.83
C THR A 127 -5.75 1.99 3.15
N GLY A 128 -6.43 2.22 4.28
CA GLY A 128 -6.72 3.55 4.79
C GLY A 128 -5.47 4.39 5.03
N PHE A 129 -4.42 3.79 5.62
CA PHE A 129 -3.11 4.42 5.77
C PHE A 129 -2.52 4.81 4.41
N VAL A 130 -2.50 3.90 3.42
CA VAL A 130 -1.93 4.17 2.09
C VAL A 130 -2.62 5.36 1.42
N HIS A 131 -3.97 5.41 1.42
CA HIS A 131 -4.70 6.53 0.85
C HIS A 131 -4.44 7.84 1.59
N THR A 132 -4.42 7.81 2.93
CA THR A 132 -4.18 8.99 3.78
C THR A 132 -2.78 9.55 3.56
N ALA A 133 -1.77 8.68 3.44
CA ALA A 133 -0.39 9.07 3.20
C ALA A 133 -0.16 9.54 1.76
N ALA A 134 -0.83 8.94 0.77
CA ALA A 134 -0.76 9.34 -0.63
C ALA A 134 -1.34 10.75 -0.89
N ALA A 135 -2.39 11.12 -0.15
CA ALA A 135 -3.09 12.40 -0.23
C ALA A 135 -2.29 13.57 0.38
N LEU A 136 -1.17 13.32 1.07
CA LEU A 136 -0.37 14.39 1.64
C LEU A 136 0.14 15.34 0.55
N PRO A 137 -0.03 16.67 0.72
CA PRO A 137 0.50 17.64 -0.21
C PRO A 137 2.03 17.49 -0.26
N PRO A 138 2.64 17.63 -1.45
CA PRO A 138 4.09 17.65 -1.51
C PRO A 138 4.55 18.86 -0.69
N ILE A 139 5.30 18.61 0.39
CA ILE A 139 5.83 19.68 1.25
C ILE A 139 6.87 20.46 0.45
N TRP A 140 6.41 21.38 -0.40
CA TRP A 140 7.16 22.50 -0.93
C TRP A 140 6.78 23.73 -0.11
N ARG A 141 7.23 23.75 1.14
CA ARG A 141 7.36 25.00 1.91
C ARG A 141 8.83 25.12 2.31
N GLY A 142 9.62 25.67 1.38
CA GLY A 142 11.06 25.86 1.58
C GLY A 142 11.84 26.50 0.43
N CYS A 143 11.31 26.58 -0.80
CA CYS A 143 12.01 27.25 -1.91
C CYS A 143 11.13 28.23 -2.69
N SER A 144 10.47 29.17 -1.99
CA SER A 144 9.91 30.37 -2.62
C SER A 144 10.97 31.42 -2.98
N ARG A 145 12.28 31.16 -2.76
CA ARG A 145 13.37 32.07 -3.14
C ARG A 145 13.84 31.98 -4.60
N LEU A 146 13.37 31.02 -5.41
CA LEU A 146 13.79 30.91 -6.82
C LEU A 146 12.76 31.41 -7.85
N ARG A 147 11.58 31.87 -7.43
CA ARG A 147 10.63 32.56 -8.33
C ARG A 147 10.96 34.03 -8.59
N ARG A 148 12.06 34.56 -8.04
CA ARG A 148 12.51 35.95 -8.26
C ARG A 148 13.66 36.11 -9.27
N LEU A 149 13.99 35.06 -10.04
CA LEU A 149 15.00 35.14 -11.10
C LEU A 149 14.44 35.14 -12.52
N CYS A 150 13.12 34.95 -12.69
CA CYS A 150 12.43 35.14 -13.96
C CYS A 150 11.42 36.29 -13.83
N GLY A 151 11.93 37.50 -13.61
CA GLY A 151 11.14 38.69 -13.93
C GLY A 151 10.91 38.75 -15.44
N PRO A 152 9.75 39.23 -15.92
CA PRO A 152 9.59 39.50 -17.34
C PRO A 152 10.65 40.53 -17.75
N ARG A 153 11.56 40.12 -18.62
CA ARG A 153 12.40 41.07 -19.36
C ARG A 153 11.45 41.91 -20.20
N SER A 154 11.14 43.11 -19.71
CA SER A 154 10.68 44.23 -20.52
C SER A 154 11.55 44.28 -21.78
N ARG A 155 10.93 43.98 -22.93
CA ARG A 155 11.45 44.41 -24.22
C ARG A 155 10.73 45.69 -24.56
N ARG A 156 11.55 46.70 -24.82
CA ARG A 156 11.19 47.97 -25.44
C ARG A 156 10.44 47.76 -26.75
#